data_AF-A0A9W8A8L9-F1
#
_entry.id   AF-A0A9W8A8L9-F1
#
_cell.length_a   1.000
_cell.length_b   1.000
_cell.length_c   1.000
_cell.angle_alpha   90.00
_cell.angle_beta   90.00
_cell.angle_gamma   90.00
#
_symmetry.space_group_name_H-M   'P 1'
#
loop_
_entity.id
_entity.type
_entity.pdbx_description
1 polymer ?
#
loop_
_entity_poly.entity_id
_entity_poly.type
_entity_poly.pdbx_seq_one_letter_code
_entity_poly.pdbx_strand_id
1 'polypeptide(L)'
;MVLDIESGPLSTFHVFDLGHEQYFFHCVHHLASDYLSYKVFAEDLTRLLLGQQVEPPTVSCQAWAEYLYQTAQDLDLDTLTVPPPLPDLAVSLRGEVAMPESTPGGRHPECLVRLDISPSTLTSAASRFGATPIELLVTALHVAYQEVFHFNVMSLAFMTHGRQPVGDTAFDLSCTVGFFAHYVPVVLDAPCAAGFRTTLRHTQETLETGIEDRVNLTLAR
;
A
#
# COMPACT_ATOMS: atom_id res chain seq x y z
N MET A 1 -5.11 27.41 -0.26
CA MET A 1 -4.45 26.73 0.87
C MET A 1 -3.22 26.05 0.29
N VAL A 2 -2.04 26.58 0.57
CA VAL A 2 -0.79 26.07 -0.01
C VAL A 2 0.00 25.46 1.13
N LEU A 3 0.27 24.16 1.02
CA LEU A 3 1.22 23.47 1.88
C LEU A 3 2.62 23.77 1.35
N ASP A 4 3.57 24.00 2.26
CA ASP A 4 4.98 24.24 1.92
C ASP A 4 5.83 23.22 2.68
N ILE A 5 6.62 22.44 1.94
CA ILE A 5 7.45 21.37 2.52
C ILE A 5 8.77 21.89 3.09
N GLU A 6 9.23 23.07 2.67
CA GLU A 6 10.47 23.69 3.14
C GLU A 6 10.20 24.57 4.36
N SER A 7 9.15 25.39 4.29
CA SER A 7 8.86 26.41 5.30
C SER A 7 7.60 26.14 6.14
N GLY A 8 6.79 25.15 5.75
CA GLY A 8 5.53 24.83 6.41
C GLY A 8 4.39 25.79 6.04
N PRO A 9 3.15 25.46 6.43
CA PRO A 9 2.79 24.27 7.20
C PRO A 9 2.62 23.02 6.32
N LEU A 10 2.89 21.84 6.89
CA LEU A 10 2.62 20.53 6.27
C LEU A 10 1.19 20.05 6.49
N SER A 11 0.44 20.69 7.40
CA SER A 11 -0.93 20.32 7.78
C SER A 11 -1.75 21.57 8.02
N THR A 12 -3.01 21.53 7.64
CA THR A 12 -3.93 22.66 7.73
C THR A 12 -5.35 22.14 7.89
N PHE A 13 -6.16 22.88 8.64
CA PHE A 13 -7.53 22.51 8.91
C PHE A 13 -8.44 23.74 8.80
N HIS A 14 -9.68 23.50 8.42
CA HIS A 14 -10.72 24.51 8.29
C HIS A 14 -12.04 23.94 8.83
N VAL A 15 -12.78 24.78 9.54
CA VAL A 15 -14.14 24.49 9.97
C VAL A 15 -15.07 25.38 9.18
N PHE A 16 -16.00 24.77 8.45
CA PHE A 16 -17.08 25.47 7.78
C PHE A 16 -18.34 25.34 8.63
N ASP A 17 -18.80 26.47 9.15
CA ASP A 17 -20.05 26.54 9.91
C ASP A 17 -21.20 26.93 8.98
N LEU A 18 -22.16 26.03 8.79
CA LEU A 18 -23.36 26.23 7.96
C LEU A 18 -24.61 26.45 8.84
N GLY A 19 -24.44 26.82 10.11
CA GLY A 19 -25.49 27.13 11.07
C GLY A 19 -26.09 25.90 11.75
N HIS A 20 -26.56 24.91 10.98
CA HIS A 20 -27.09 23.66 11.52
C HIS A 20 -26.10 22.50 11.48
N GLU A 21 -25.03 22.64 10.69
CA GLU A 21 -24.00 21.63 10.49
C GLU A 21 -22.63 22.31 10.47
N GLN A 22 -21.62 21.58 10.96
CA GLN A 22 -20.23 21.97 10.84
C GLN A 22 -19.49 20.93 10.01
N TYR A 23 -18.74 21.39 9.02
CA TYR A 23 -17.88 20.54 8.21
C TYR A 23 -16.43 20.80 8.60
N PHE A 24 -15.75 19.74 9.01
CA PHE A 24 -14.33 19.78 9.31
C PHE A 24 -13.55 19.31 8.09
N PHE A 25 -12.66 20.16 7.59
CA PHE A 25 -11.73 19.83 6.52
C PHE A 25 -10.32 19.79 7.08
N HIS A 26 -9.61 18.71 6.81
CA HIS A 26 -8.20 18.55 7.17
C HIS A 26 -7.42 18.10 5.95
N CYS A 27 -6.29 18.76 5.72
CA CYS A 27 -5.37 18.43 4.65
C CYS A 27 -3.97 18.39 5.23
N VAL A 28 -3.26 17.31 4.92
CA VAL A 28 -1.87 17.10 5.30
C VAL A 28 -1.09 16.64 4.08
N HIS A 29 0.13 17.14 3.94
CA HIS A 29 1.03 16.76 2.87
C HIS A 29 1.35 15.26 2.99
N HIS A 30 1.29 14.51 1.88
CA HIS A 30 1.49 13.05 1.93
C HIS A 30 2.85 12.60 2.50
N LEU A 31 3.89 13.45 2.39
CA LEU A 31 5.19 13.19 3.05
C LEU A 31 5.08 13.05 4.58
N ALA A 32 4.04 13.58 5.20
CA ALA A 32 3.85 13.58 6.65
C ALA A 32 2.71 12.66 7.11
N SER A 33 1.99 11.99 6.20
CA SER A 33 0.80 11.21 6.55
C SER A 33 0.44 10.14 5.52
N ASP A 34 0.08 8.96 6.02
CA ASP A 34 -0.52 7.86 5.27
C ASP A 34 -2.00 7.62 5.62
N TYR A 35 -2.61 6.61 5.00
CA TYR A 35 -4.00 6.24 5.24
C TYR A 35 -4.27 5.90 6.72
N LEU A 36 -3.36 5.19 7.40
CA LEU A 36 -3.55 4.81 8.81
C LEU A 36 -3.36 6.00 9.75
N SER A 37 -2.56 6.99 9.38
CA SER A 37 -2.37 8.23 10.15
C SER A 37 -3.67 9.02 10.29
N TYR A 38 -4.55 8.98 9.28
CA TYR A 38 -5.88 9.59 9.38
C TYR A 38 -6.75 8.91 10.43
N LYS A 39 -6.61 7.60 10.65
CA LYS A 39 -7.31 6.89 11.72
C LYS A 39 -6.83 7.37 13.09
N VAL A 40 -5.51 7.45 13.30
CA VAL A 40 -4.91 7.97 14.54
C VAL A 40 -5.42 9.39 14.81
N PHE A 41 -5.32 10.26 13.80
CA PHE A 41 -5.79 11.64 13.88
C PHE A 41 -7.28 11.74 14.25
N ALA A 42 -8.14 10.96 13.59
CA ALA A 42 -9.58 10.98 13.85
C ALA A 42 -9.94 10.47 15.25
N GLU A 43 -9.26 9.43 15.74
CA GLU A 43 -9.45 8.91 17.09
C GLU A 43 -9.04 9.94 18.15
N ASP A 44 -7.87 10.56 17.99
CA ASP A 44 -7.37 11.55 18.93
C ASP A 44 -8.20 12.84 18.92
N LEU A 45 -8.61 13.30 17.73
CA LEU A 45 -9.54 14.43 17.61
C LEU A 45 -10.87 14.12 18.32
N THR A 46 -11.40 12.90 18.17
CA THR A 46 -12.63 12.49 18.85
C THR A 46 -12.46 12.50 20.37
N ARG A 47 -11.34 11.96 20.89
CA ARG A 47 -11.02 11.99 22.32
C ARG A 47 -10.98 13.42 22.86
N LEU A 48 -10.27 14.31 22.17
CA LEU A 48 -10.15 15.73 22.56
C LEU A 48 -11.50 16.44 22.56
N LEU A 49 -12.34 16.21 21.55
CA LEU A 49 -13.69 16.78 21.48
C LEU A 49 -14.61 16.28 22.61
N LEU A 50 -14.37 15.08 23.13
CA LEU A 50 -15.07 14.52 24.29
C LEU A 50 -14.44 14.95 25.64
N GLY A 51 -13.43 15.82 25.62
CA GLY A 51 -12.72 16.29 26.83
C GLY A 51 -11.81 15.23 27.46
N GLN A 52 -11.45 14.19 26.70
CA GLN A 52 -10.53 13.14 27.14
C GLN A 52 -9.07 13.54 26.85
N GLN A 53 -8.14 12.92 27.56
CA GLN A 53 -6.71 13.08 27.28
C GLN A 53 -6.30 12.20 26.09
N VAL A 54 -5.26 12.63 25.37
CA VAL A 54 -4.62 11.86 24.31
C VAL A 54 -3.22 11.52 24.77
N GLU A 55 -2.86 10.24 24.63
CA GLU A 55 -1.52 9.77 24.96
C GLU A 55 -0.55 10.13 23.82
N PRO A 56 0.72 10.48 24.13
CA PRO A 56 1.73 10.67 23.11
C PRO A 56 2.00 9.36 22.36
N PRO A 57 2.49 9.42 21.11
CA PRO A 57 2.87 8.22 20.39
C PRO A 57 4.01 7.48 21.11
N THR A 58 3.97 6.15 21.07
CA THR A 58 4.99 5.26 21.63
C THR A 58 6.36 5.47 20.97
N VAL A 59 6.36 5.81 19.69
CA VAL A 59 7.56 5.99 18.86
C VAL A 59 7.35 7.21 17.96
N SER A 60 8.36 8.07 17.80
CA SER A 60 8.27 9.17 16.83
C SER A 60 8.63 8.68 15.42
N CYS A 61 8.05 9.29 14.39
CA CYS A 61 8.43 9.01 13.00
C CYS A 61 9.92 9.26 12.74
N GLN A 62 10.53 10.23 13.45
CA GLN A 62 11.97 10.49 13.40
C GLN A 62 12.78 9.31 13.95
N ALA A 63 12.45 8.84 15.16
CA ALA A 63 13.16 7.71 15.77
C ALA A 63 13.05 6.45 14.91
N TRP A 64 11.89 6.22 14.31
CA TRP A 64 11.70 5.14 13.34
C TRP A 64 12.58 5.30 12.09
N ALA A 65 12.62 6.49 11.49
CA ALA A 65 13.45 6.76 10.31
C ALA A 65 14.95 6.60 10.61
N GLU A 66 15.41 7.07 11.77
CA GLU A 66 16.79 6.89 12.24
C GLU A 66 17.11 5.40 12.42
N TYR A 67 16.20 4.63 13.03
CA TYR A 67 16.35 3.19 13.17
C TYR A 67 16.48 2.50 11.81
N LEU A 68 15.56 2.73 10.88
CA LEU A 68 15.60 2.16 9.53
C LEU A 68 16.91 2.51 8.82
N TYR A 69 17.38 3.76 8.96
CA TYR A 69 18.64 4.19 8.37
C TYR A 69 19.82 3.38 8.90
N GLN A 70 19.90 3.19 10.23
CA GLN A 70 20.98 2.39 10.84
C GLN A 70 20.89 0.92 10.46
N THR A 71 19.69 0.32 10.51
CA THR A 71 19.48 -1.06 10.09
C THR A 71 19.93 -1.28 8.65
N ALA A 72 19.62 -0.35 7.75
CA ALA A 72 20.06 -0.43 6.35
C ALA A 72 21.59 -0.37 6.18
N GLN A 73 22.34 0.24 7.09
CA GLN A 73 23.82 0.24 7.03
C GLN A 73 24.40 -1.15 7.37
N ASP A 74 23.72 -1.91 8.22
CA ASP A 74 24.18 -3.21 8.71
C ASP A 74 23.68 -4.38 7.82
N LEU A 75 22.87 -4.09 6.80
CA LEU A 75 22.31 -5.10 5.91
C LEU A 75 23.37 -5.63 4.94
N ASP A 76 23.53 -6.96 4.92
CA ASP A 76 24.26 -7.63 3.85
C ASP A 76 23.36 -7.75 2.62
N LEU A 77 23.62 -6.93 1.61
CA LEU A 77 22.85 -6.91 0.36
C LEU A 77 22.89 -8.24 -0.39
N ASP A 78 23.93 -9.06 -0.20
CA ASP A 78 24.05 -10.37 -0.84
C ASP A 78 23.09 -11.40 -0.22
N THR A 79 22.59 -11.14 0.99
CA THR A 79 21.58 -11.98 1.66
C THR A 79 20.14 -11.58 1.30
N LEU A 80 19.95 -10.44 0.64
CA LEU A 80 18.63 -9.97 0.29
C LEU A 80 18.05 -10.75 -0.88
N THR A 81 16.79 -11.16 -0.72
CA THR A 81 16.02 -11.74 -1.82
C THR A 81 15.68 -10.65 -2.82
N VAL A 82 16.46 -10.57 -3.91
CA VAL A 82 16.19 -9.63 -5.00
C VAL A 82 14.90 -10.05 -5.71
N PRO A 83 13.96 -9.12 -5.99
CA PRO A 83 12.84 -9.41 -6.87
C PRO A 83 13.31 -10.00 -8.18
N PRO A 84 12.58 -10.97 -8.76
CA PRO A 84 12.84 -11.34 -10.14
C PRO A 84 12.81 -10.08 -11.00
N PRO A 85 13.68 -9.96 -12.03
CA PRO A 85 13.68 -8.80 -12.89
C PRO A 85 12.26 -8.59 -13.41
N LEU A 86 11.76 -7.36 -13.27
CA LEU A 86 10.46 -7.02 -13.81
C LEU A 86 10.50 -7.31 -15.32
N PRO A 87 9.54 -8.08 -15.87
CA PRO A 87 9.44 -8.25 -17.31
C PRO A 87 9.37 -6.87 -17.97
N ASP A 88 10.03 -6.72 -19.11
CA ASP A 88 10.05 -5.46 -19.85
C ASP A 88 8.61 -5.09 -20.28
N LEU A 89 7.97 -4.24 -19.49
CA LEU A 89 6.59 -3.83 -19.68
C LEU A 89 6.44 -3.03 -20.99
N ALA A 90 7.51 -2.36 -21.42
CA ALA A 90 7.55 -1.61 -22.69
C ALA A 90 7.55 -2.54 -23.91
N VAL A 91 7.98 -3.80 -23.77
CA VAL A 91 7.93 -4.81 -24.84
C VAL A 91 6.60 -5.57 -24.82
N SER A 92 5.94 -5.67 -23.66
CA SER A 92 4.66 -6.37 -23.51
C SER A 92 3.49 -5.57 -24.06
N LEU A 93 3.44 -4.25 -23.88
CA LEU A 93 2.44 -3.42 -24.57
C LEU A 93 2.90 -3.11 -26.00
N ARG A 94 2.97 -4.14 -26.87
CA ARG A 94 3.38 -4.04 -28.28
C ARG A 94 2.57 -2.95 -29.00
N GLY A 95 3.11 -1.73 -29.09
CA GLY A 95 2.77 -0.71 -30.10
C GLY A 95 1.34 -0.15 -30.17
N GLU A 96 0.34 -0.71 -29.46
CA GLU A 96 -1.06 -0.27 -29.56
C GLU A 96 -1.52 0.65 -28.42
N VAL A 97 -0.86 0.58 -27.27
CA VAL A 97 -1.08 1.53 -26.17
C VAL A 97 0.06 2.52 -26.21
N ALA A 98 -0.15 3.64 -26.91
CA ALA A 98 0.70 4.80 -26.70
C ALA A 98 0.64 5.12 -25.20
N MET A 99 1.76 4.95 -24.49
CA MET A 99 1.88 5.52 -23.16
C MET A 99 1.57 7.01 -23.34
N PRO A 100 0.51 7.55 -22.70
CA PRO A 100 0.17 8.94 -22.88
C PRO A 100 1.43 9.73 -22.54
N GLU A 101 1.89 10.58 -23.47
CA GLU A 101 2.98 11.50 -23.20
C GLU A 101 2.70 12.15 -21.85
N SER A 102 3.68 12.14 -20.95
CA SER A 102 3.58 12.73 -19.62
C SER A 102 3.20 14.19 -19.80
N THR A 103 1.89 14.47 -19.80
CA THR A 103 1.39 15.83 -19.95
C THR A 103 1.95 16.66 -18.80
N PRO A 104 2.38 17.91 -19.05
CA PRO A 104 2.71 18.83 -17.96
C PRO A 104 1.48 18.96 -17.05
N GLY A 105 1.53 18.35 -15.87
CA GLY A 105 0.37 18.19 -14.96
C GLY A 105 -0.04 16.75 -14.64
N GLY A 106 0.61 15.74 -15.22
CA GLY A 106 0.61 14.35 -14.71
C GLY A 106 -0.76 13.66 -14.64
N ARG A 107 -1.77 14.12 -15.38
CA ARG A 107 -3.07 13.45 -15.39
C ARG A 107 -3.02 12.22 -16.27
N HIS A 108 -2.64 11.10 -15.68
CA HIS A 108 -3.04 9.80 -16.20
C HIS A 108 -4.58 9.71 -16.12
N PRO A 109 -5.26 9.10 -17.12
CA PRO A 109 -6.67 8.81 -16.98
C PRO A 109 -6.86 7.85 -15.81
N GLU A 110 -7.32 8.37 -14.67
CA GLU A 110 -7.72 7.56 -13.53
C GLU A 110 -9.05 6.90 -13.85
N CYS A 111 -9.04 5.59 -14.04
CA CYS A 111 -10.25 4.79 -14.14
C CYS A 111 -10.56 4.21 -12.75
N LEU A 112 -11.55 4.77 -12.07
CA LEU A 112 -12.07 4.19 -10.83
C LEU A 112 -13.10 3.13 -11.17
N VAL A 113 -12.74 1.86 -10.98
CA VAL A 113 -13.69 0.75 -11.04
C VAL A 113 -14.16 0.44 -9.62
N ARG A 114 -15.46 0.66 -9.37
CA ARG A 114 -16.08 0.24 -8.11
C ARG A 114 -16.62 -1.18 -8.28
N LEU A 115 -16.08 -2.11 -7.50
CA LEU A 115 -16.67 -3.44 -7.36
C LEU A 115 -17.88 -3.33 -6.43
N ASP A 116 -19.08 -3.62 -6.95
CA ASP A 116 -20.30 -3.71 -6.14
C ASP A 116 -20.40 -5.08 -5.46
N ILE A 117 -19.45 -5.34 -4.55
CA ILE A 117 -19.41 -6.55 -3.74
C ILE A 117 -19.26 -6.17 -2.28
N SER A 118 -20.10 -6.77 -1.42
CA SER A 118 -19.99 -6.53 0.01
C SER A 118 -18.71 -7.17 0.58
N PRO A 119 -18.07 -6.56 1.58
CA PRO A 119 -16.88 -7.15 2.21
C PRO A 119 -17.12 -8.57 2.75
N SER A 120 -18.30 -8.84 3.31
CA SER A 120 -18.64 -10.18 3.82
C SER A 120 -18.79 -11.20 2.71
N THR A 121 -19.37 -10.81 1.57
CA THR A 121 -19.46 -11.67 0.37
C THR A 121 -18.07 -11.97 -0.16
N LEU A 122 -17.21 -10.96 -0.29
CA LEU A 122 -15.84 -11.15 -0.79
C LEU A 122 -15.03 -12.08 0.13
N THR A 123 -15.07 -11.85 1.44
CA THR A 123 -14.42 -12.72 2.43
C THR A 123 -14.95 -14.14 2.39
N SER A 124 -16.28 -14.32 2.27
CA SER A 124 -16.90 -15.65 2.17
C SER A 124 -16.54 -16.35 0.86
N ALA A 125 -16.39 -15.62 -0.24
CA ALA A 125 -15.94 -16.18 -1.51
C ALA A 125 -14.48 -16.62 -1.41
N ALA A 126 -13.60 -15.77 -0.87
CA ALA A 126 -12.19 -16.05 -0.72
C ALA A 126 -11.95 -17.29 0.17
N SER A 127 -12.67 -17.40 1.30
CA SER A 127 -12.53 -18.54 2.22
C SER A 127 -12.92 -19.88 1.58
N ARG A 128 -13.88 -19.91 0.65
CA ARG A 128 -14.25 -21.12 -0.11
C ARG A 128 -13.14 -21.62 -1.01
N PHE A 129 -12.18 -20.75 -1.35
CA PHE A 129 -10.98 -21.11 -2.08
C PHE A 129 -9.75 -21.29 -1.18
N GLY A 130 -9.89 -21.14 0.14
CA GLY A 130 -8.76 -21.14 1.07
C GLY A 130 -7.84 -19.94 0.86
N ALA A 131 -8.39 -18.79 0.49
CA ALA A 131 -7.65 -17.57 0.14
C ALA A 131 -8.10 -16.36 0.95
N THR A 132 -7.29 -15.31 0.95
CA THR A 132 -7.66 -13.98 1.45
C THR A 132 -8.42 -13.16 0.38
N PRO A 133 -9.18 -12.12 0.78
CA PRO A 133 -9.83 -11.21 -0.17
C PRO A 133 -8.85 -10.59 -1.19
N ILE A 134 -7.64 -10.23 -0.75
CA ILE A 134 -6.60 -9.66 -1.62
C ILE A 134 -6.12 -10.69 -2.63
N GLU A 135 -5.77 -11.90 -2.20
CA GLU A 135 -5.36 -12.98 -3.12
C GLU A 135 -6.42 -13.24 -4.19
N LEU A 136 -7.70 -13.27 -3.80
CA LEU A 136 -8.79 -13.49 -4.73
C LEU A 136 -8.93 -12.34 -5.75
N LEU A 137 -8.82 -11.08 -5.30
CA LEU A 137 -8.89 -9.90 -6.17
C LEU A 137 -7.69 -9.82 -7.12
N VAL A 138 -6.48 -10.09 -6.62
CA VAL A 138 -5.25 -10.11 -7.42
C VAL A 138 -5.32 -11.23 -8.46
N THR A 139 -5.83 -12.40 -8.09
CA THR A 139 -6.06 -13.50 -9.03
C THR A 139 -7.05 -13.11 -10.12
N ALA A 140 -8.19 -12.50 -9.74
CA ALA A 140 -9.19 -12.04 -10.70
C ALA A 140 -8.62 -10.98 -11.66
N LEU A 141 -7.80 -10.06 -11.13
CA LEU A 141 -7.07 -9.08 -11.93
C LEU A 141 -6.09 -9.75 -12.91
N HIS A 142 -5.33 -10.75 -12.46
CA HIS A 142 -4.39 -11.49 -13.32
C HIS A 142 -5.10 -12.23 -14.44
N VAL A 143 -6.21 -12.90 -14.14
CA VAL A 143 -7.03 -13.59 -15.15
C VAL A 143 -7.61 -12.58 -16.15
N ALA A 144 -8.16 -11.46 -15.70
CA ALA A 144 -8.66 -10.42 -16.60
C ALA A 144 -7.53 -9.83 -17.46
N TYR A 145 -6.35 -9.62 -16.89
CA TYR A 145 -5.16 -9.16 -17.61
C TYR A 145 -4.73 -10.15 -18.69
N GLN A 146 -4.75 -11.46 -18.39
CA GLN A 146 -4.48 -12.53 -19.36
C GLN A 146 -5.52 -12.55 -20.49
N GLU A 147 -6.80 -12.36 -20.18
CA GLU A 147 -7.88 -12.34 -21.17
C GLU A 147 -7.79 -11.13 -22.10
N VAL A 148 -7.44 -9.96 -21.57
CA VAL A 148 -7.40 -8.70 -22.34
C VAL A 148 -6.08 -8.54 -23.12
N PHE A 149 -4.95 -8.84 -22.49
CA PHE A 149 -3.63 -8.56 -23.07
C PHE A 149 -2.88 -9.80 -23.54
N HIS A 150 -3.40 -11.01 -23.27
CA HIS A 150 -2.81 -12.28 -23.70
C HIS A 150 -1.38 -12.52 -23.17
N PHE A 151 -1.06 -11.98 -21.99
CA PHE A 151 0.21 -12.20 -21.30
C PHE A 151 0.06 -13.11 -20.08
N ASN A 152 0.96 -14.09 -19.96
CA ASN A 152 1.05 -14.95 -18.78
C ASN A 152 1.57 -14.20 -17.54
N VAL A 153 2.46 -13.22 -17.76
CA VAL A 153 3.18 -12.54 -16.69
C VAL A 153 2.59 -11.15 -16.45
N MET A 154 2.25 -10.84 -15.19
CA MET A 154 1.77 -9.54 -14.76
C MET A 154 2.63 -9.01 -13.62
N SER A 155 3.05 -7.74 -13.73
CA SER A 155 3.79 -7.05 -12.68
C SER A 155 2.90 -6.07 -11.94
N LEU A 156 2.98 -6.07 -10.61
CA LEU A 156 2.24 -5.18 -9.73
C LEU A 156 3.20 -4.48 -8.76
N ALA A 157 2.97 -3.21 -8.49
CA ALA A 157 3.53 -2.54 -7.33
C ALA A 157 2.53 -2.68 -6.17
N PHE A 158 2.80 -3.60 -5.24
CA PHE A 158 1.94 -3.85 -4.11
C PHE A 158 2.29 -2.89 -2.97
N MET A 159 1.34 -2.05 -2.55
CA MET A 159 1.57 -1.11 -1.44
C MET A 159 1.25 -1.79 -0.11
N THR A 160 2.21 -1.78 0.81
CA THR A 160 2.01 -2.23 2.19
C THR A 160 1.82 -1.01 3.09
N HIS A 161 1.30 -1.21 4.31
CA HIS A 161 1.20 -0.12 5.28
C HIS A 161 2.56 0.24 5.93
N GLY A 162 3.56 -0.64 5.85
CA GLY A 162 4.92 -0.43 6.37
C GLY A 162 5.05 -0.19 7.86
N ARG A 163 4.12 -0.76 8.65
CA ARG A 163 4.10 -0.70 10.11
C ARG A 163 4.26 -2.09 10.73
N GLN A 164 4.81 -3.03 9.95
CA GLN A 164 5.21 -4.32 10.47
C GLN A 164 6.46 -4.16 11.33
N PRO A 165 6.68 -5.03 12.33
CA PRO A 165 7.94 -5.09 13.04
C PRO A 165 9.11 -5.31 12.07
N VAL A 166 10.22 -4.62 12.30
CA VAL A 166 11.46 -4.82 11.54
C VAL A 166 12.52 -5.37 12.50
N GLY A 167 13.08 -6.53 12.14
CA GLY A 167 14.00 -7.27 13.00
C GLY A 167 13.38 -7.65 14.35
N ASP A 168 14.21 -7.68 15.40
CA ASP A 168 13.79 -8.02 16.77
C ASP A 168 13.22 -6.83 17.56
N THR A 169 12.83 -5.73 16.89
CA THR A 169 12.36 -4.53 17.59
C THR A 169 10.90 -4.58 17.98
N ALA A 170 10.59 -4.05 19.17
CA ALA A 170 9.24 -3.88 19.68
C ALA A 170 8.68 -2.48 19.37
N PHE A 171 9.03 -1.89 18.23
CA PHE A 171 8.45 -0.59 17.85
C PHE A 171 6.97 -0.73 17.53
N ASP A 172 6.13 -0.17 18.39
CA ASP A 172 4.72 -0.03 18.12
C ASP A 172 4.47 1.29 17.38
N LEU A 173 4.16 1.21 16.09
CA LEU A 173 3.83 2.36 15.25
C LEU A 173 2.31 2.58 15.15
N SER A 174 1.47 1.85 15.88
CA SER A 174 0.01 1.88 15.71
C SER A 174 -0.62 3.25 15.96
N CYS A 175 -0.04 4.06 16.84
CA CYS A 175 -0.46 5.42 17.18
C CYS A 175 0.44 6.52 16.59
N THR A 176 1.35 6.18 15.67
CA THR A 176 2.30 7.16 15.11
C THR A 176 1.77 7.78 13.81
N VAL A 177 1.74 9.11 13.72
CA VAL A 177 1.45 9.81 12.46
C VAL A 177 2.73 9.93 11.62
N GLY A 178 2.64 9.61 10.33
CA GLY A 178 3.77 9.63 9.40
C GLY A 178 3.47 8.90 8.10
N PHE A 179 4.42 8.91 7.16
CA PHE A 179 4.32 8.17 5.91
C PHE A 179 5.15 6.89 5.99
N PHE A 180 4.49 5.75 6.23
CA PHE A 180 5.15 4.46 6.44
C PHE A 180 4.99 3.50 5.24
N ALA A 181 3.99 3.75 4.40
CA ALA A 181 3.69 2.86 3.29
C ALA A 181 4.85 2.78 2.29
N HIS A 182 5.14 1.56 1.85
CA HIS A 182 6.15 1.29 0.84
C HIS A 182 5.60 0.31 -0.19
N TYR A 183 6.20 0.31 -1.37
CA TYR A 183 5.82 -0.57 -2.47
C TYR A 183 6.74 -1.77 -2.55
N VAL A 184 6.16 -2.94 -2.73
CA VAL A 184 6.85 -4.20 -2.97
C VAL A 184 6.50 -4.65 -4.40
N PRO A 185 7.50 -4.84 -5.28
CA PRO A 185 7.23 -5.37 -6.61
C PRO A 185 6.86 -6.84 -6.52
N VAL A 186 5.73 -7.20 -7.15
CA VAL A 186 5.21 -8.56 -7.24
C VAL A 186 5.09 -8.94 -8.71
N VAL A 187 5.61 -10.11 -9.09
CA VAL A 187 5.52 -10.65 -10.45
C VAL A 187 4.74 -11.95 -10.41
N LEU A 188 3.57 -11.95 -11.01
CA LEU A 188 2.69 -13.11 -11.12
C LEU A 188 2.93 -13.77 -12.48
N ASP A 189 3.32 -15.04 -12.45
CA ASP A 189 3.53 -15.86 -13.65
C ASP A 189 2.66 -17.11 -13.56
N ALA A 190 1.62 -17.16 -14.39
CA ALA A 190 0.75 -18.32 -14.54
C ALA A 190 0.38 -18.50 -16.02
N PRO A 191 0.29 -19.73 -16.53
CA PRO A 191 -0.15 -19.95 -17.91
C PRO A 191 -1.62 -19.52 -18.11
N CYS A 192 -1.94 -18.82 -19.21
CA CYS A 192 -3.31 -18.40 -19.53
C CYS A 192 -4.32 -19.58 -19.55
N ALA A 193 -3.88 -20.79 -19.89
CA ALA A 193 -4.74 -21.98 -19.94
C ALA A 193 -4.94 -22.68 -18.59
N ALA A 194 -4.28 -22.23 -17.52
CA ALA A 194 -4.22 -22.95 -16.24
C ALA A 194 -5.54 -22.93 -15.45
N GLY A 195 -6.47 -22.02 -15.81
CA GLY A 195 -7.75 -21.81 -15.13
C GLY A 195 -7.62 -21.17 -13.75
N PHE A 196 -8.71 -20.57 -13.26
CA PHE A 196 -8.71 -19.72 -12.06
C PHE A 196 -8.05 -20.35 -10.82
N ARG A 197 -8.31 -21.63 -10.54
CA ARG A 197 -7.76 -22.31 -9.35
C ARG A 197 -6.24 -22.45 -9.39
N THR A 198 -5.68 -22.65 -10.58
CA THR A 198 -4.22 -22.74 -10.73
C THR A 198 -3.60 -21.36 -10.58
N THR A 199 -4.16 -20.35 -11.27
CA THR A 199 -3.72 -18.95 -11.14
C THR A 199 -3.80 -18.47 -9.68
N LEU A 200 -4.83 -18.87 -8.94
CA LEU A 200 -4.96 -18.55 -7.52
C LEU A 200 -3.80 -19.11 -6.71
N ARG A 201 -3.48 -20.40 -6.87
CA ARG A 201 -2.37 -21.03 -6.14
C ARG A 201 -1.04 -20.34 -6.43
N HIS A 202 -0.74 -20.04 -7.70
CA HIS A 202 0.43 -19.25 -8.07
C HIS A 202 0.43 -17.87 -7.41
N THR A 203 -0.74 -17.23 -7.34
CA THR A 203 -0.90 -15.92 -6.68
C THR A 203 -0.61 -16.02 -5.18
N GLN A 204 -1.14 -17.03 -4.49
CA GLN A 204 -0.91 -17.25 -3.07
C GLN A 204 0.58 -17.45 -2.77
N GLU A 205 1.23 -18.38 -3.48
CA GLU A 205 2.67 -18.64 -3.34
C GLU A 205 3.51 -17.38 -3.60
N THR A 206 3.14 -16.58 -4.60
CA THR A 206 3.86 -15.34 -4.94
C THR A 206 3.64 -14.24 -3.91
N LEU A 207 2.44 -14.09 -3.35
CA LEU A 207 2.18 -13.06 -2.34
C LEU A 207 2.79 -13.43 -0.98
N GLU A 208 2.77 -14.70 -0.60
CA GLU A 208 3.44 -15.20 0.62
C GLU A 208 4.96 -14.93 0.55
N THR A 209 5.62 -15.42 -0.50
CA THR A 209 7.08 -15.25 -0.69
C THR A 209 7.49 -13.83 -1.09
N GLY A 210 6.63 -13.12 -1.81
CA GLY A 210 6.91 -11.81 -2.37
C GLY A 210 6.62 -10.66 -1.40
N ILE A 211 5.66 -10.83 -0.49
CA ILE A 211 5.26 -9.79 0.46
C ILE A 211 5.64 -10.21 1.88
N GLU A 212 5.15 -11.33 2.40
CA GLU A 212 5.32 -11.63 3.82
C GLU A 212 6.80 -11.83 4.21
N ASP A 213 7.57 -12.56 3.40
CA ASP A 213 9.00 -12.76 3.64
C ASP A 213 9.82 -11.47 3.47
N ARG A 214 9.39 -10.58 2.57
CA ARG A 214 10.14 -9.34 2.25
C ARG A 214 9.79 -8.16 3.15
N VAL A 215 8.56 -8.17 3.66
CA VAL A 215 8.05 -7.16 4.57
C VAL A 215 8.49 -7.44 6.01
N ASN A 216 8.61 -8.71 6.39
CA ASN A 216 9.02 -9.06 7.75
C ASN A 216 10.51 -8.89 8.00
N LEU A 217 11.34 -8.56 6.98
CA LEU A 217 12.80 -8.40 7.08
C LEU A 217 13.38 -9.39 8.10
N THR A 218 13.01 -10.67 7.98
CA THR A 218 13.48 -11.70 8.90
C THR A 218 14.96 -11.84 8.62
N LEU A 219 15.78 -11.09 9.34
CA LEU A 219 17.22 -11.19 9.28
C LEU A 219 17.55 -12.64 9.58
N ALA A 220 18.02 -13.37 8.56
CA ALA A 220 18.52 -14.71 8.73
C ALA A 220 19.65 -14.62 9.76
N ARG A 221 19.47 -15.34 10.88
CA ARG A 221 20.49 -15.51 11.92
C ARG A 221 21.72 -16.24 11.39
#